data_AF-A0A925G6A4-F1
#
_entry.id   AF-A0A925G6A4-F1
#
_cell.length_a   1.000
_cell.length_b   1.000
_cell.length_c   1.000
_cell.angle_alpha   90.00
_cell.angle_beta   90.00
_cell.angle_gamma   90.00
#
_symmetry.space_group_name_H-M   'P 1'
#
loop_
_entity.id
_entity.type
_entity.pdbx_description
1 polymer ?
#
loop_
_entity_poly.entity_id
_entity_poly.type
_entity_poly.pdbx_seq_one_letter_code
_entity_poly.pdbx_strand_id
1 'polypeptide(L)'
;MSARNLKKPSETDWARIDSMTDEEIDTSDIPPLDDEFFAKAQWRMPKRKTAVTLSVDDDVLKWFEAQGAEFQQRINAALRIYAEAHQE
;
A
#
# COMPACT_ATOMS: atom_id res chain seq x y z
N MET A 1 -21.43 6.41 -4.50
CA MET A 1 -20.58 5.19 -4.62
C MET A 1 -21.48 3.98 -4.89
N SER A 2 -21.18 3.13 -5.89
CA SER A 2 -22.08 2.03 -6.29
C SER A 2 -21.84 0.78 -5.44
N ALA A 3 -22.89 0.29 -4.77
CA ALA A 3 -22.90 -0.93 -3.95
C ALA A 3 -22.54 -2.23 -4.71
N ARG A 4 -22.38 -2.18 -6.04
CA ARG A 4 -22.24 -3.37 -6.90
C ARG A 4 -20.89 -4.08 -6.85
N ASN A 5 -19.86 -3.53 -6.20
CA ASN A 5 -18.48 -4.08 -6.26
C ASN A 5 -17.92 -4.61 -4.92
N LEU A 6 -18.69 -4.63 -3.85
CA LEU A 6 -18.22 -5.15 -2.56
C LEU A 6 -18.60 -6.62 -2.36
N LYS A 7 -17.63 -7.46 -1.96
CA LYS A 7 -17.87 -8.89 -1.63
C LYS A 7 -18.79 -9.10 -0.41
N LYS A 8 -19.03 -8.05 0.38
CA LYS A 8 -19.99 -7.99 1.50
C LYS A 8 -20.70 -6.64 1.47
N PRO A 9 -22.03 -6.54 1.64
CA PRO A 9 -22.71 -5.26 1.66
C PRO A 9 -22.13 -4.38 2.76
N SER A 10 -21.95 -3.08 2.46
CA SER A 10 -21.54 -2.10 3.46
C SER A 10 -22.67 -1.96 4.48
N GLU A 11 -22.32 -2.06 5.77
CA GLU A 11 -23.25 -1.84 6.89
C GLU A 11 -23.41 -0.35 7.23
N THR A 12 -22.82 0.53 6.42
CA THR A 12 -22.91 1.98 6.58
C THR A 12 -24.28 2.47 6.12
N ASP A 13 -24.92 3.31 6.94
CA ASP A 13 -26.10 4.06 6.52
C ASP A 13 -25.68 5.21 5.59
N TRP A 14 -25.64 4.91 4.30
CA TRP A 14 -25.24 5.85 3.27
C TRP A 14 -26.22 7.00 3.08
N ALA A 15 -27.52 6.78 3.34
CA ALA A 15 -28.52 7.84 3.20
C ALA A 15 -28.30 8.94 4.24
N ARG A 16 -27.95 8.55 5.48
CA ARG A 16 -27.58 9.49 6.53
C ARG A 16 -26.34 10.31 6.18
N ILE A 17 -25.28 9.67 5.66
CA ILE A 17 -24.04 10.36 5.30
C ILE A 17 -24.25 11.30 4.12
N ASP A 18 -25.04 10.91 3.12
CA ASP A 18 -25.33 11.74 1.93
C ASP A 18 -26.17 12.98 2.26
N SER A 19 -26.97 12.94 3.33
CA SER A 19 -27.77 14.08 3.81
C SER A 19 -27.08 14.98 4.83
N MET A 20 -25.94 14.55 5.38
CA MET A 20 -25.23 15.25 6.46
C MET A 20 -24.52 16.50 5.91
N THR A 21 -24.61 17.62 6.61
CA THR A 21 -23.90 18.85 6.21
C THR A 21 -22.48 18.89 6.78
N ASP A 22 -21.62 19.71 6.19
CA ASP A 22 -20.22 19.83 6.63
C ASP A 22 -20.12 20.32 8.09
N GLU A 23 -21.06 21.15 8.55
CA GLU A 23 -21.08 21.64 9.93
C GLU A 23 -21.44 20.57 10.96
N GLU A 24 -22.07 19.47 10.53
CA GLU A 24 -22.40 18.33 11.39
C GLU A 24 -21.21 17.35 11.53
N ILE A 25 -20.14 17.54 10.76
CA ILE A 25 -18.93 16.71 10.84
C ILE A 25 -18.10 17.15 12.06
N ASP A 26 -18.00 16.27 13.06
CA ASP A 26 -17.07 16.45 14.17
C ASP A 26 -15.63 16.19 13.70
N THR A 27 -14.81 17.23 13.69
CA THR A 27 -13.38 17.17 13.39
C THR A 27 -12.51 17.49 14.60
N SER A 28 -13.06 17.45 15.82
CA SER A 28 -12.34 17.84 17.04
C SER A 28 -11.10 17.00 17.33
N ASP A 29 -11.03 15.79 16.78
CA ASP A 29 -9.91 14.86 16.88
C ASP A 29 -8.83 15.07 15.79
N ILE A 30 -9.12 15.84 14.74
CA ILE A 30 -8.24 16.01 13.59
C ILE A 30 -7.86 17.50 13.45
N PRO A 31 -6.62 17.88 13.80
CA PRO A 31 -6.18 19.27 13.62
C PRO A 31 -6.12 19.64 12.13
N PRO A 32 -6.39 20.92 11.77
CA PRO A 32 -6.28 21.38 10.40
C PRO A 32 -4.84 21.25 9.88
N LEU A 33 -4.69 20.76 8.64
CA LEU A 33 -3.40 20.66 7.97
C LEU A 33 -3.03 22.03 7.40
N ASP A 34 -1.91 22.59 7.88
CA ASP A 34 -1.42 23.91 7.51
C ASP A 34 -0.38 23.87 6.37
N ASP A 35 0.01 25.05 5.89
CA ASP A 35 1.02 25.18 4.84
C ASP A 35 2.38 24.59 5.26
N GLU A 36 2.72 24.62 6.54
CA GLU A 36 3.95 24.02 7.07
C GLU A 36 3.95 22.49 6.95
N PHE A 37 2.81 21.84 7.21
CA PHE A 37 2.61 20.42 6.98
C PHE A 37 2.85 20.08 5.50
N PHE A 38 2.21 20.81 4.59
CA PHE A 38 2.35 20.56 3.16
C PHE A 38 3.74 20.89 2.62
N ALA A 39 4.44 21.88 3.18
CA ALA A 39 5.83 22.19 2.82
C ALA A 39 6.80 21.03 3.13
N LYS A 40 6.50 20.22 4.15
CA LYS A 40 7.31 19.04 4.54
C LYS A 40 6.78 17.73 3.96
N ALA A 41 5.57 17.72 3.42
CA ALA A 41 4.93 16.52 2.91
C ALA A 41 5.71 15.96 1.71
N GLN A 42 6.09 14.68 1.79
CA GLN A 42 6.79 14.00 0.70
C GLN A 42 5.81 13.15 -0.10
N TRP A 43 5.66 13.45 -1.38
CA TRP A 43 4.93 12.59 -2.29
C TRP A 43 5.69 11.27 -2.51
N ARG A 44 5.11 10.17 -2.03
CA ARG A 44 5.65 8.82 -2.25
C ARG A 44 4.82 8.11 -3.30
N MET A 45 5.24 8.15 -4.56
CA MET A 45 4.64 7.26 -5.56
C MET A 45 5.12 5.83 -5.33
N PRO A 46 4.21 4.83 -5.34
CA PRO A 46 4.62 3.43 -5.33
C PRO A 46 5.49 3.18 -6.57
N LYS A 47 6.69 2.62 -6.37
CA LYS A 47 7.55 2.24 -7.49
C LYS A 47 6.84 1.20 -8.34
N ARG A 48 6.84 1.40 -9.67
CA ARG A 48 6.33 0.40 -10.60
C ARG A 48 7.12 -0.89 -10.42
N LYS A 49 6.42 -2.01 -10.26
CA LYS A 49 7.00 -3.35 -10.25
C LYS A 49 6.69 -3.97 -11.61
N THR A 50 7.72 -4.50 -12.26
CA THR A 50 7.56 -5.28 -13.49
C THR A 50 7.46 -6.75 -13.12
N ALA A 51 6.39 -7.43 -13.54
CA ALA A 51 6.28 -8.86 -13.41
C ALA A 51 7.21 -9.53 -14.44
N VAL A 52 8.14 -10.36 -13.96
CA VAL A 52 9.06 -11.12 -14.80
C VAL A 52 8.93 -12.60 -14.46
N THR A 53 9.08 -13.47 -15.45
CA THR A 53 9.21 -14.91 -15.23
C THR A 53 10.69 -15.23 -15.15
N LEU A 54 11.16 -15.72 -14.01
CA LEU A 54 12.55 -16.09 -13.76
C LEU A 54 12.58 -17.52 -13.24
N SER A 55 13.52 -18.32 -13.74
CA SER A 55 13.83 -19.62 -13.17
C SER A 55 14.81 -19.45 -12.01
N VAL A 56 14.48 -20.05 -10.87
CA VAL A 56 15.31 -20.05 -9.65
C VAL A 56 15.51 -21.50 -9.22
N ASP A 57 16.64 -21.81 -8.62
CA ASP A 57 16.89 -23.15 -8.08
C ASP A 57 15.88 -23.49 -6.97
N ASP A 58 15.49 -24.76 -6.90
CA ASP A 58 14.43 -25.26 -6.01
C ASP A 58 14.78 -25.09 -4.52
N ASP A 59 16.05 -25.28 -4.16
CA ASP A 59 16.56 -25.09 -2.80
C ASP A 59 16.52 -23.62 -2.36
N VAL A 60 16.88 -22.70 -3.27
CA VAL A 60 16.79 -21.26 -3.04
C VAL A 60 15.35 -20.84 -2.83
N LEU A 61 14.42 -21.30 -3.69
CA LEU A 61 13.01 -20.98 -3.55
C LEU A 61 12.45 -21.49 -2.21
N LYS A 62 12.74 -22.75 -1.86
CA LYS A 62 12.30 -23.35 -0.59
C LYS A 62 12.83 -22.60 0.63
N TRP A 63 14.08 -22.13 0.58
CA TRP A 63 14.64 -21.31 1.65
C TRP A 63 13.86 -20.01 1.86
N PHE A 64 13.48 -19.33 0.78
CA PHE A 64 12.65 -18.12 0.86
C PHE A 64 11.22 -18.42 1.33
N GLU A 65 10.59 -19.48 0.83
CA GLU A 65 9.24 -19.89 1.26
C GLU A 65 9.18 -20.22 2.75
N ALA A 66 10.23 -20.84 3.29
CA ALA A 66 10.35 -21.14 4.72
C ALA A 66 10.36 -19.88 5.61
N GLN A 67 10.59 -18.69 5.03
CA GLN A 67 10.56 -17.41 5.75
C GLN A 67 9.17 -16.79 5.85
N GLY A 68 8.15 -17.43 5.28
CA GLY A 68 6.75 -17.07 5.44
C GLY A 68 6.14 -16.33 4.24
N ALA A 69 4.96 -15.76 4.45
CA ALA A 69 4.09 -15.21 3.39
C ALA A 69 4.71 -14.04 2.58
N GLU A 70 5.80 -13.45 3.07
CA GLU A 70 6.48 -12.31 2.43
C GLU A 70 7.69 -12.73 1.57
N PHE A 71 7.85 -14.02 1.27
CA PHE A 71 9.01 -14.54 0.53
C PHE A 71 9.28 -13.79 -0.79
N GLN A 72 8.23 -13.43 -1.55
CA GLN A 72 8.39 -12.65 -2.79
C GLN A 72 9.00 -11.26 -2.55
N GLN A 73 8.66 -10.60 -1.44
CA GLN A 73 9.25 -9.30 -1.08
C GLN A 73 10.73 -9.46 -0.71
N ARG A 74 11.06 -10.55 -0.01
CA ARG A 74 12.44 -10.87 0.38
C ARG A 74 13.32 -11.21 -0.83
N ILE A 75 12.79 -11.96 -1.80
CA ILE A 75 13.47 -12.20 -3.08
C ILE A 75 13.79 -10.87 -3.77
N ASN A 76 12.80 -9.97 -3.87
CA ASN A 76 13.02 -8.66 -4.49
C ASN A 76 14.08 -7.83 -3.73
N ALA A 77 14.04 -7.82 -2.39
CA ALA A 77 15.05 -7.15 -1.58
C ALA A 77 16.47 -7.71 -1.83
N ALA A 78 16.63 -9.03 -1.90
CA ALA A 78 17.91 -9.67 -2.18
C ALA A 78 18.44 -9.31 -3.58
N LEU A 79 17.59 -9.38 -4.60
CA LEU A 79 17.95 -8.97 -5.97
C LEU A 79 18.38 -7.50 -6.02
N ARG A 80 17.71 -6.64 -5.26
CA ARG A 80 18.05 -5.21 -5.20
C ARG A 80 19.39 -4.96 -4.53
N ILE A 81 19.66 -5.60 -3.40
CA ILE A 81 20.96 -5.49 -2.71
C ILE A 81 22.08 -5.95 -3.64
N TYR A 82 21.88 -7.08 -4.32
CA TYR A 82 22.85 -7.57 -5.28
C TYR A 82 23.10 -6.58 -6.42
N ALA A 83 22.04 -6.01 -7.00
CA ALA A 83 22.16 -5.01 -8.06
C ALA A 83 22.89 -3.75 -7.58
N GLU A 84 22.51 -3.19 -6.42
CA GLU A 84 23.13 -1.99 -5.84
C GLU A 84 24.62 -2.20 -5.53
N ALA A 85 25.01 -3.41 -5.09
CA ALA A 85 26.41 -3.76 -4.83
C ALA A 85 27.27 -3.91 -6.10
N HIS A 86 26.65 -4.08 -7.27
CA HIS A 86 27.31 -4.27 -8.57
C HIS A 86 27.03 -3.14 -9.57
N GLN A 87 26.46 -2.02 -9.12
CA GLN A 87 26.39 -0.80 -9.92
C GLN A 87 27.70 -0.03 -9.75
N GLU A 88 28.46 0.13 -10.84
CA GLU A 88 29.52 1.14 -10.97
C GLU A 88 28.96 2.57 -11.02
#